data_AF-A0A0N0AV28-F1
#
_entry.id   AF-A0A0N0AV28-F1
#
_cell.length_a   1.000
_cell.length_b   1.000
_cell.length_c   1.000
_cell.angle_alpha   90.00
_cell.angle_beta   90.00
_cell.angle_gamma   90.00
#
_symmetry.space_group_name_H-M   'P 1'
#
loop_
_entity.id
_entity.type
_entity.pdbx_description
1 polymer ?
#
loop_
_entity_poly.entity_id
_entity_poly.type
_entity_poly.pdbx_seq_one_letter_code
_entity_poly.pdbx_strand_id
1 'polypeptide(L)'
;RNSGRGGLVGSSESDRSNGFITYHHNLYENIDSRAPLLRGGVAHMYNNHYVSLNESGINSRAGAKAKVDNNYFKNSRDVLGTFYTNEAGYW
;
A
#
# COMPACT_ATOMS: atom_id res chain seq x y z
N ARG A 1 -11.23 -5.12 6.44
CA ARG A 1 -12.44 -4.34 6.05
C ARG A 1 -12.83 -3.43 7.21
N ASN A 2 -13.61 -2.37 6.97
CA ASN A 2 -14.18 -1.47 7.99
C ASN A 2 -13.14 -0.99 9.02
N SER A 3 -12.06 -0.38 8.55
CA SER A 3 -10.95 0.04 9.41
C SER A 3 -10.30 1.31 8.87
N GLY A 4 -9.87 2.21 9.76
CA GLY A 4 -9.10 3.38 9.33
C GLY A 4 -7.70 3.06 8.80
N ARG A 5 -7.16 1.87 9.09
CA ARG A 5 -5.82 1.47 8.63
C ARG A 5 -5.79 0.00 8.20
N GLY A 6 -5.29 -0.28 7.01
CA GLY A 6 -5.17 -1.64 6.45
C GLY A 6 -3.94 -2.41 6.92
N GLY A 7 -2.75 -1.80 6.83
CA GLY A 7 -1.49 -2.44 7.19
C GLY A 7 -0.26 -1.55 7.00
N LEU A 8 0.74 -1.71 7.86
CA LEU A 8 1.98 -0.93 7.88
C LEU A 8 3.19 -1.85 7.73
N VAL A 9 4.13 -1.47 6.87
CA VAL A 9 5.45 -2.08 6.75
C VAL A 9 6.49 -0.97 6.91
N GLY A 10 7.41 -1.16 7.86
CA GLY A 10 8.32 -0.11 8.32
C GLY A 10 7.63 0.86 9.27
N SER A 11 7.95 0.74 10.56
CA SER A 11 7.33 1.50 11.64
C SER A 11 7.56 3.02 11.52
N SER A 12 8.69 3.43 10.95
CA SER A 12 9.11 4.82 10.74
C SER A 12 9.77 5.01 9.36
N GLU A 13 10.04 6.25 8.95
CA GLU A 13 10.82 6.55 7.72
C GLU A 13 12.29 6.06 7.80
N SER A 14 12.80 5.73 8.98
CA SER A 14 14.14 5.13 9.15
C SER A 14 14.13 3.60 9.14
N ASP A 15 12.97 2.98 9.36
CA ASP A 15 12.79 1.53 9.33
C ASP A 15 12.62 1.03 7.89
N ARG A 16 13.75 0.88 7.19
CA ARG A 16 13.81 0.59 5.75
C ARG A 16 14.24 -0.83 5.42
N SER A 17 14.81 -1.56 6.38
CA SER A 17 15.30 -2.94 6.20
C SER A 17 14.17 -3.97 6.26
N ASN A 18 13.06 -3.67 5.57
CA ASN A 18 11.90 -4.55 5.50
C ASN A 18 12.11 -5.58 4.37
N GLY A 19 11.70 -6.83 4.62
CA GLY A 19 11.88 -7.95 3.70
C GLY A 19 11.00 -7.92 2.45
N PHE A 20 10.99 -9.03 1.73
CA PHE A 20 10.13 -9.26 0.57
C PHE A 20 8.71 -9.64 1.00
N ILE A 21 7.72 -8.91 0.51
CA ILE A 21 6.33 -9.09 0.94
C ILE A 21 5.44 -9.31 -0.28
N THR A 22 4.48 -10.24 -0.17
CA THR A 22 3.48 -10.46 -1.21
C THR A 22 2.09 -10.26 -0.63
N TYR A 23 1.28 -9.41 -1.28
CA TYR A 23 -0.14 -9.28 -1.01
C TYR A 23 -0.89 -9.84 -2.21
N HIS A 24 -1.67 -10.90 -2.02
CA HIS A 24 -2.44 -11.46 -3.12
C HIS A 24 -3.83 -11.95 -2.71
N HIS A 25 -4.79 -11.82 -3.62
CA HIS A 25 -6.17 -12.30 -3.45
C HIS A 25 -6.86 -11.77 -2.18
N ASN A 26 -6.43 -10.61 -1.68
CA ASN A 26 -7.06 -9.94 -0.55
C ASN A 26 -8.25 -9.08 -0.99
N LEU A 27 -9.21 -8.91 -0.09
CA LEU A 27 -10.26 -7.89 -0.22
C LEU A 27 -10.04 -6.77 0.81
N TYR A 28 -9.64 -5.61 0.32
CA TYR A 28 -9.60 -4.35 1.04
C TYR A 28 -10.91 -3.60 0.75
N GLU A 29 -11.83 -3.65 1.71
CA GLU A 29 -13.16 -3.03 1.57
C GLU A 29 -13.42 -2.06 2.72
N ASN A 30 -13.83 -0.83 2.38
CA ASN A 30 -14.12 0.24 3.33
C ASN A 30 -12.94 0.45 4.31
N ILE A 31 -11.81 0.89 3.75
CA ILE A 31 -10.57 1.16 4.48
C ILE A 31 -10.16 2.60 4.23
N ASP A 32 -9.79 3.36 5.25
CA ASP A 32 -9.37 4.75 5.02
C ASP A 32 -8.01 4.78 4.31
N SER A 33 -6.96 4.23 4.94
CA SER A 33 -5.61 4.30 4.38
C SER A 33 -4.76 3.05 4.63
N ARG A 34 -3.55 3.08 4.06
CA ARG A 34 -2.49 2.08 4.28
C ARG A 34 -2.92 0.70 3.79
N ALA A 35 -3.11 0.54 2.49
CA ALA A 35 -3.48 -0.74 1.88
C ALA A 35 -2.42 -1.25 0.87
N PRO A 36 -1.13 -1.40 1.24
CA PRO A 36 -0.47 -1.07 2.51
C PRO A 36 0.24 0.30 2.50
N LEU A 37 0.75 0.76 3.64
CA LEU A 37 1.86 1.75 3.67
C LEU A 37 3.18 0.97 3.74
N LEU A 38 4.03 1.16 2.73
CA LEU A 38 5.29 0.45 2.54
C LEU A 38 6.47 1.41 2.62
N ARG A 39 7.44 1.12 3.49
CA ARG A 39 8.72 1.85 3.58
C ARG A 39 9.91 0.95 3.30
N GLY A 40 10.76 1.36 2.37
CA GLY A 40 12.01 0.68 2.00
C GLY A 40 11.84 -0.66 1.27
N GLY A 41 11.18 -1.65 1.85
CA GLY A 41 11.12 -3.02 1.34
C GLY A 41 10.57 -3.19 -0.07
N VAL A 42 10.65 -4.42 -0.58
CA VAL A 42 10.15 -4.80 -1.91
C VAL A 42 8.85 -5.59 -1.75
N ALA A 43 7.79 -5.15 -2.43
CA ALA A 43 6.50 -5.80 -2.37
C ALA A 43 5.96 -6.15 -3.77
N HIS A 44 5.21 -7.26 -3.83
CA HIS A 44 4.40 -7.63 -4.99
C HIS A 44 2.94 -7.69 -4.56
N MET A 45 2.10 -6.81 -5.11
CA MET A 45 0.66 -6.82 -4.89
C MET A 45 -0.03 -7.30 -6.16
N TYR A 46 -0.70 -8.46 -6.11
CA TYR A 46 -1.44 -8.96 -7.27
C TYR A 46 -2.78 -9.63 -6.99
N ASN A 47 -3.72 -9.55 -7.92
CA ASN A 47 -5.08 -10.12 -7.80
C ASN A 47 -5.85 -9.67 -6.55
N ASN A 48 -5.51 -8.53 -5.94
CA ASN A 48 -6.27 -7.99 -4.81
C ASN A 48 -7.45 -7.14 -5.31
N HIS A 49 -8.51 -7.08 -4.50
CA HIS A 49 -9.66 -6.21 -4.69
C HIS A 49 -9.62 -5.06 -3.68
N TYR A 50 -9.62 -3.84 -4.19
CA TYR A 50 -9.64 -2.60 -3.42
C TYR A 50 -10.94 -1.85 -3.71
N VAL A 51 -11.88 -1.94 -2.78
CA VAL A 51 -13.22 -1.38 -2.92
C VAL A 51 -13.47 -0.36 -1.80
N SER A 52 -13.74 0.90 -2.15
CA SER A 52 -13.97 1.96 -1.17
C SER A 52 -12.77 2.21 -0.26
N LEU A 53 -11.62 2.57 -0.86
CA LEU A 53 -10.53 3.21 -0.12
C LEU A 53 -10.85 4.70 0.08
N ASN A 54 -11.03 5.14 1.33
CA ASN A 54 -11.58 6.47 1.61
C ASN A 54 -10.53 7.59 1.54
N GLU A 55 -9.25 7.28 1.78
CA GLU A 55 -8.13 8.23 1.70
C GLU A 55 -7.06 7.77 0.71
N SER A 56 -6.37 6.65 0.97
CA SER A 56 -5.26 6.17 0.10
C SER A 56 -5.05 4.66 0.13
N GLY A 57 -4.54 4.12 -0.97
CA GLY A 57 -4.28 2.68 -1.13
C GLY A 57 -2.85 2.28 -0.84
N ILE A 58 -2.20 1.72 -1.86
CA ILE A 58 -0.81 1.29 -1.85
C ILE A 58 0.07 2.54 -1.80
N ASN A 59 0.75 2.74 -0.67
CA ASN A 59 1.56 3.92 -0.41
C ASN A 59 3.04 3.54 -0.29
N SER A 60 3.77 3.64 -1.39
CA SER A 60 5.19 3.32 -1.51
C SER A 60 6.04 4.53 -1.09
N ARG A 61 6.92 4.37 -0.09
CA ARG A 61 7.72 5.45 0.52
C ARG A 61 9.14 5.01 0.83
N ALA A 62 10.02 5.97 1.13
CA ALA A 62 11.36 5.73 1.65
C ALA A 62 12.17 4.71 0.82
N GLY A 63 12.10 4.80 -0.50
CA GLY A 63 12.79 3.90 -1.44
C GLY A 63 12.13 2.53 -1.64
N ALA A 64 10.93 2.31 -1.11
CA ALA A 64 10.14 1.11 -1.35
C ALA A 64 9.93 0.83 -2.84
N LYS A 65 9.81 -0.46 -3.21
CA LYS A 65 9.54 -0.90 -4.58
C LYS A 65 8.32 -1.80 -4.59
N ALA A 66 7.24 -1.37 -5.21
CA ALA A 66 5.97 -2.10 -5.24
C ALA A 66 5.63 -2.54 -6.67
N LYS A 67 5.79 -3.82 -7.00
CA LYS A 67 5.19 -4.35 -8.24
C LYS A 67 3.69 -4.50 -8.03
N VAL A 68 2.87 -3.78 -8.80
CA VAL A 68 1.40 -3.80 -8.69
C VAL A 68 0.82 -4.39 -9.98
N ASP A 69 0.27 -5.60 -9.90
CA ASP A 69 -0.11 -6.40 -11.08
C ASP A 69 -1.53 -6.97 -10.95
N ASN A 70 -2.36 -6.83 -11.99
CA ASN A 70 -3.71 -7.42 -12.06
C ASN A 70 -4.59 -7.22 -10.79
N ASN A 71 -4.54 -6.03 -10.17
CA ASN A 71 -5.42 -5.68 -9.05
C ASN A 71 -6.68 -4.97 -9.57
N TYR A 72 -7.79 -5.14 -8.86
CA TYR A 72 -9.05 -4.46 -9.16
C TYR A 72 -9.28 -3.31 -8.17
N PHE A 73 -9.49 -2.09 -8.69
CA PHE A 73 -9.80 -0.91 -7.89
C PHE A 73 -11.18 -0.37 -8.27
N LYS A 74 -12.03 -0.14 -7.26
CA LYS A 74 -13.38 0.42 -7.45
C LYS A 74 -13.71 1.39 -6.33
N ASN A 75 -14.24 2.57 -6.69
CA ASN A 75 -14.68 3.60 -5.74
C ASN A 75 -13.59 3.99 -4.72
N SER A 76 -12.32 3.98 -5.13
CA SER A 76 -11.17 4.09 -4.23
C SER A 76 -10.33 5.34 -4.56
N ARG A 77 -9.89 6.06 -3.53
CA ARG A 77 -9.03 7.25 -3.65
C ARG A 77 -7.55 6.90 -3.56
N ASP A 78 -6.73 7.68 -4.26
CA ASP A 78 -5.26 7.67 -4.19
C ASP A 78 -4.69 6.24 -4.11
N VAL A 79 -5.11 5.42 -5.07
CA VAL A 79 -5.01 3.95 -4.97
C VAL A 79 -3.57 3.42 -4.99
N LEU A 80 -2.67 4.17 -5.62
CA LEU A 80 -1.26 3.84 -5.77
C LEU A 80 -0.45 5.14 -5.86
N GLY A 81 0.53 5.30 -4.98
CA GLY A 81 1.46 6.41 -5.06
C GLY A 81 2.37 6.57 -3.84
N THR A 82 2.94 7.77 -3.72
CA THR A 82 3.60 8.26 -2.50
C THR A 82 2.78 9.41 -1.94
N PHE A 83 2.31 9.30 -0.70
CA PHE A 83 1.50 10.34 -0.05
C PHE A 83 2.08 10.73 1.30
N TYR A 84 1.89 11.96 1.75
CA TYR A 84 2.22 12.44 3.10
C TYR A 84 3.69 12.26 3.54
N THR A 85 4.64 12.28 2.60
CA THR A 85 6.09 12.25 2.83
C THR A 85 6.83 12.90 1.66
N ASN A 86 8.06 13.35 1.90
CA ASN A 86 8.98 13.80 0.85
C ASN A 86 9.91 12.66 0.37
N GLU A 87 9.89 11.51 1.06
CA GLU A 87 10.71 10.35 0.70
C GLU A 87 9.92 9.40 -0.19
N ALA A 88 10.11 9.53 -1.50
CA ALA A 88 9.41 8.73 -2.51
C ALA A 88 9.78 7.25 -2.43
N GLY A 89 8.80 6.41 -2.78
CA GLY A 89 9.01 5.05 -3.23
C GLY A 89 8.76 4.93 -4.72
N TYR A 90 8.74 3.71 -5.23
CA TYR A 90 8.57 3.36 -6.63
C TYR A 90 7.54 2.24 -6.78
N TRP A 91 6.89 2.18 -7.95
CA TRP A 91 5.94 1.15 -8.33
C TRP A 91 5.92 0.94 -9.85
#